data_AF-A0A672QYR1-F1
#
_entry.id   AF-A0A672QYR1-F1
#
_cell.length_a   1.000
_cell.length_b   1.000
_cell.length_c   1.000
_cell.angle_alpha   90.00
_cell.angle_beta   90.00
_cell.angle_gamma   90.00
#
_symmetry.space_group_name_H-M   'P 1'
#
loop_
_entity.id
_entity.type
_entity.pdbx_description
1 polymer ?
#
loop_
_entity_poly.entity_id
_entity_poly.type
_entity_poly.pdbx_seq_one_letter_code
_entity_poly.pdbx_strand_id
1 'polypeptide(L)'
;MRRVTLFVNGTSRNGKVVAVYGTLSDLLTVASNKLGIRACNLYNGKGGLIDDITLIRDDDVLYVSEGDAFIDPQSDGKTSDDISGSHTDWLTLNIGGRLFTTTRSTLVSKEPDSMLAHMFREKDVWGNKQDERGAYLIDRSPEYFEPILNYLRHGQIIVNEGINLLVFMLAWCFFFK
;
A
#
# COMPACT_ATOMS: atom_id res chain seq x y z
N MET A 1 -38.57 6.87 -0.49
CA MET A 1 -38.06 5.48 -0.49
C MET A 1 -36.58 5.58 -0.78
N ARG A 2 -35.70 5.04 0.08
CA ARG A 2 -34.25 5.09 -0.13
C ARG A 2 -33.83 3.91 -0.99
N ARG A 3 -32.97 4.12 -1.97
CA ARG A 3 -32.34 3.06 -2.77
C ARG A 3 -30.82 3.17 -2.68
N VAL A 4 -30.14 2.05 -2.78
CA VAL A 4 -28.67 1.97 -2.76
C VAL A 4 -28.17 1.03 -3.83
N THR A 5 -26.91 1.18 -4.21
CA THR A 5 -26.21 0.22 -5.07
C THR A 5 -25.29 -0.64 -4.22
N LEU A 6 -25.51 -1.95 -4.25
CA LEU A 6 -24.69 -2.94 -3.55
C LEU A 6 -23.67 -3.56 -4.49
N PHE A 7 -22.42 -3.64 -4.05
CA PHE A 7 -21.36 -4.41 -4.71
C PHE A 7 -20.88 -5.53 -3.78
N VAL A 8 -20.33 -6.59 -4.37
CA VAL A 8 -19.51 -7.53 -3.60
C VAL A 8 -18.24 -6.81 -3.18
N ASN A 9 -17.82 -6.96 -1.93
CA ASN A 9 -16.61 -6.35 -1.38
C ASN A 9 -15.39 -6.62 -2.29
N GLY A 10 -14.62 -5.57 -2.60
CA GLY A 10 -13.48 -5.64 -3.54
C GLY A 10 -13.85 -5.59 -5.04
N THR A 11 -15.12 -5.44 -5.40
CA THR A 11 -15.54 -5.36 -6.81
C THR A 11 -16.10 -3.98 -7.17
N SER A 12 -15.80 -3.51 -8.39
CA SER A 12 -16.28 -2.23 -8.93
C SER A 12 -17.33 -2.40 -10.04
N ARG A 13 -17.69 -3.65 -10.37
CA ARG A 13 -18.60 -4.02 -11.46
C ARG A 13 -19.73 -4.90 -10.94
N ASN A 14 -20.81 -4.99 -11.71
CA ASN A 14 -21.99 -5.82 -11.42
C ASN A 14 -22.79 -5.43 -10.16
N GLY A 15 -22.78 -4.14 -9.80
CA GLY A 15 -23.58 -3.62 -8.70
C GLY A 15 -25.08 -3.87 -8.87
N LYS A 16 -25.79 -4.08 -7.75
CA LYS A 16 -27.23 -4.33 -7.70
C LYS A 16 -27.93 -3.19 -6.97
N VAL A 17 -28.87 -2.53 -7.66
CA VAL A 17 -29.70 -1.50 -7.03
C VAL A 17 -30.82 -2.18 -6.23
N VAL A 18 -30.94 -1.82 -4.95
CA VAL A 18 -31.96 -2.35 -4.05
C VAL A 18 -32.63 -1.22 -3.26
N ALA A 19 -33.86 -1.45 -2.84
CA ALA A 19 -34.54 -0.56 -1.91
C ALA A 19 -34.12 -0.86 -0.47
N VAL A 20 -33.99 0.18 0.34
CA VAL A 20 -33.66 0.08 1.77
C VAL A 20 -34.93 0.27 2.58
N TYR A 21 -35.32 -0.78 3.30
CA TYR A 21 -36.48 -0.81 4.20
C TYR A 21 -36.22 -1.76 5.38
N GLY A 22 -36.99 -1.59 6.45
CA GLY A 22 -36.89 -2.45 7.63
C GLY A 22 -35.60 -2.25 8.43
N THR A 23 -34.98 -3.36 8.81
CA THR A 23 -33.78 -3.45 9.63
C THR A 23 -32.53 -3.75 8.81
N LEU A 24 -31.35 -3.62 9.41
CA LEU A 24 -30.10 -4.00 8.75
C LEU A 24 -30.09 -5.49 8.34
N SER A 25 -30.72 -6.36 9.14
CA SER A 25 -30.87 -7.79 8.83
C SER A 25 -31.71 -8.04 7.58
N ASP A 26 -32.77 -7.25 7.37
CA ASP A 26 -33.58 -7.32 6.16
C ASP A 26 -32.75 -6.94 4.93
N LEU A 27 -31.95 -5.87 5.05
CA LEU A 27 -31.05 -5.44 3.98
C LEU A 27 -29.98 -6.48 3.65
N LEU A 28 -29.36 -7.11 4.66
CA LEU A 28 -28.38 -8.19 4.48
C LEU A 28 -29.02 -9.43 3.83
N THR A 29 -30.27 -9.75 4.15
CA THR A 29 -31.02 -10.84 3.51
C THR A 29 -31.25 -10.54 2.02
N VAL A 30 -31.66 -9.31 1.68
CA VAL A 30 -31.81 -8.88 0.29
C VAL A 30 -30.46 -8.90 -0.44
N ALA A 31 -29.40 -8.41 0.20
CA ALA A 31 -28.04 -8.41 -0.34
C ALA A 31 -27.58 -9.84 -0.65
N SER A 32 -27.78 -10.78 0.27
CA SER A 32 -27.40 -12.19 0.10
C SER A 32 -28.06 -12.80 -1.14
N ASN A 33 -29.37 -12.59 -1.28
CA ASN A 33 -30.13 -13.10 -2.43
C ASN A 33 -29.74 -12.44 -3.76
N LYS A 34 -29.44 -11.14 -3.76
CA LYS A 34 -29.15 -10.38 -5.00
C LYS A 34 -27.72 -10.56 -5.48
N LEU A 35 -26.77 -10.73 -4.57
CA LEU A 35 -25.34 -10.88 -4.87
C LEU A 35 -24.90 -12.34 -4.91
N GLY A 36 -25.67 -13.28 -4.36
CA GLY A 36 -25.32 -14.70 -4.32
C GLY A 36 -24.21 -15.03 -3.33
N ILE A 37 -24.07 -14.23 -2.27
CA ILE A 37 -23.10 -14.40 -1.18
C ILE A 37 -23.83 -14.49 0.16
N ARG A 38 -23.13 -14.90 1.22
CA ARG A 38 -23.67 -14.87 2.59
C ARG A 38 -23.34 -13.53 3.24
N ALA A 39 -24.18 -12.52 3.02
CA ALA A 39 -23.91 -11.18 3.51
C ALA A 39 -23.86 -11.11 5.04
N CYS A 40 -22.74 -10.64 5.59
CA CYS A 40 -22.54 -10.43 7.02
C CYS A 40 -22.27 -8.96 7.35
N ASN A 41 -21.42 -8.28 6.58
CA ASN A 41 -21.04 -6.89 6.82
C ASN A 41 -21.41 -6.00 5.63
N LEU A 42 -21.67 -4.73 5.94
CA LEU A 42 -21.93 -3.65 4.98
C LEU A 42 -20.91 -2.53 5.21
N TYR A 43 -20.25 -2.07 4.16
CA TYR A 43 -19.28 -0.98 4.21
C TYR A 43 -19.67 0.14 3.25
N ASN A 44 -19.30 1.37 3.60
CA ASN A 44 -19.29 2.47 2.64
C ASN A 44 -18.02 2.43 1.76
N GLY A 45 -17.95 3.25 0.72
CA GLY A 45 -16.79 3.32 -0.17
C GLY A 45 -15.48 3.83 0.44
N LYS A 46 -15.47 4.19 1.73
CA LYS A 46 -14.25 4.54 2.48
C LYS A 46 -13.86 3.46 3.49
N GLY A 47 -14.52 2.29 3.48
CA GLY A 47 -14.29 1.18 4.40
C GLY A 47 -14.90 1.34 5.78
N GLY A 48 -15.76 2.33 6.00
CA GLY A 48 -16.54 2.45 7.23
C GLY A 48 -17.63 1.39 7.30
N LEU A 49 -17.62 0.57 8.36
CA LEU A 49 -18.68 -0.39 8.64
C LEU A 49 -19.99 0.34 8.93
N ILE A 50 -21.08 -0.15 8.35
CA ILE A 50 -22.44 0.33 8.57
C ILE A 50 -23.13 -0.65 9.51
N ASP A 51 -23.25 -0.26 10.77
CA ASP A 51 -23.94 -0.99 11.83
C ASP A 51 -25.36 -0.46 12.11
N ASP A 52 -25.65 0.77 11.68
CA ASP A 52 -26.97 1.38 11.75
C ASP A 52 -27.53 1.78 10.37
N ILE A 53 -28.69 1.22 10.02
CA ILE A 53 -29.42 1.51 8.77
C ILE A 53 -29.86 2.98 8.65
N THR A 54 -29.89 3.72 9.75
CA THR A 54 -30.18 5.17 9.72
C THR A 54 -29.08 5.98 9.04
N LEU A 55 -27.85 5.46 9.00
CA LEU A 55 -26.69 6.12 8.38
C LEU A 55 -26.71 6.05 6.85
N ILE A 56 -27.51 5.16 6.28
CA ILE A 56 -27.62 4.94 4.83
C ILE A 56 -28.46 6.04 4.18
N ARG A 57 -27.88 6.71 3.18
CA ARG A 57 -28.53 7.75 2.39
C ARG A 57 -29.05 7.19 1.06
N ASP A 58 -29.88 7.99 0.41
CA ASP A 58 -30.37 7.66 -0.94
C ASP A 58 -29.23 7.74 -1.95
N ASP A 59 -29.20 6.79 -2.89
CA ASP A 59 -28.17 6.60 -3.90
C ASP A 59 -26.76 6.27 -3.36
N ASP A 60 -26.64 5.86 -2.08
CA ASP A 60 -25.36 5.38 -1.54
C ASP A 60 -24.84 4.14 -2.27
N VAL A 61 -23.52 4.04 -2.36
CA VAL A 61 -22.80 2.86 -2.83
C VAL A 61 -22.23 2.12 -1.63
N LEU A 62 -22.66 0.87 -1.46
CA LEU A 62 -22.28 0.02 -0.33
C LEU A 62 -21.63 -1.27 -0.82
N TYR A 63 -20.74 -1.81 0.00
CA TYR A 63 -19.97 -3.01 -0.26
C TYR A 63 -20.32 -4.08 0.76
N VAL A 64 -20.61 -5.28 0.27
CA VAL A 64 -21.12 -6.39 1.08
C VAL A 64 -20.09 -7.50 1.16
N SER A 65 -19.74 -7.95 2.36
CA SER A 65 -18.78 -9.05 2.58
C SER A 65 -19.40 -10.22 3.35
N GLU A 66 -18.76 -11.39 3.28
CA GLU A 66 -19.12 -12.59 4.06
C GLU A 66 -18.52 -12.62 5.48
N GLY A 67 -18.04 -11.48 5.97
CA GLY A 67 -17.37 -11.34 7.27
C GLY A 67 -15.96 -10.78 7.16
N ASP A 68 -15.39 -10.76 5.95
CA ASP A 68 -14.06 -10.21 5.69
C ASP A 68 -14.04 -8.68 5.82
N ALA A 69 -12.85 -8.14 6.09
CA ALA A 69 -12.59 -6.70 6.13
C ALA A 69 -12.86 -6.05 4.76
N PHE A 70 -13.12 -4.74 4.76
CA PHE A 70 -13.34 -3.99 3.53
C PHE A 70 -12.15 -4.07 2.57
N ILE A 71 -12.44 -4.32 1.29
CA ILE A 71 -11.47 -4.34 0.20
C ILE A 71 -11.85 -3.20 -0.76
N ASP A 72 -10.94 -2.22 -0.90
CA ASP A 72 -11.14 -1.11 -1.82
C ASP A 72 -11.22 -1.61 -3.27
N PRO A 73 -12.33 -1.40 -3.99
CA PRO A 73 -12.44 -1.82 -5.39
C PRO A 73 -11.47 -1.13 -6.34
N GLN A 74 -10.86 -0.02 -5.92
CA GLN A 74 -9.82 0.68 -6.69
C GLN A 74 -8.41 0.17 -6.37
N SER A 75 -8.25 -0.71 -5.36
CA SER A 75 -7.01 -1.45 -5.16
C SER A 75 -6.96 -2.70 -6.04
N ASP A 76 -7.14 -2.52 -7.37
CA ASP A 76 -6.94 -3.57 -8.36
C ASP A 76 -5.54 -4.21 -8.15
N GLY A 77 -5.51 -5.43 -7.61
CA GLY A 77 -4.34 -6.31 -7.64
C GLY A 77 -3.23 -6.15 -6.58
N LYS A 78 -3.44 -5.47 -5.45
CA LYS A 78 -2.47 -5.51 -4.33
C LYS A 78 -2.91 -6.52 -3.25
N THR A 79 -2.68 -7.80 -3.53
CA THR A 79 -2.65 -8.83 -2.49
C THR A 79 -1.55 -8.53 -1.48
N SER A 80 -1.92 -8.68 -0.20
CA SER A 80 -1.13 -8.67 1.05
C SER A 80 -0.52 -7.34 1.52
N ASP A 81 -1.05 -6.93 2.68
CA ASP A 81 -0.47 -6.08 3.73
C ASP A 81 -0.32 -4.58 3.43
N ASP A 82 -1.34 -3.79 3.76
CA ASP A 82 -1.44 -3.21 5.11
C ASP A 82 -2.47 -2.07 5.17
N ILE A 83 -3.54 -2.31 5.92
CA ILE A 83 -4.33 -1.26 6.57
C ILE A 83 -3.54 -0.84 7.80
N SER A 84 -2.81 0.28 7.73
CA SER A 84 -2.54 1.14 8.89
C SER A 84 -1.83 2.41 8.45
N GLY A 85 -2.48 3.55 8.66
CA GLY A 85 -1.72 4.75 8.96
C GLY A 85 -0.84 4.47 10.19
N SER A 86 0.40 4.96 10.14
CA SER A 86 1.45 4.84 11.16
C SER A 86 2.34 3.57 11.09
N HIS A 87 3.57 3.81 10.61
CA HIS A 87 4.81 3.14 11.00
C HIS A 87 5.04 1.67 10.62
N THR A 88 5.16 1.35 9.33
CA THR A 88 6.18 0.39 8.82
C THR A 88 6.24 0.43 7.29
N ASP A 89 6.70 1.53 6.69
CA ASP A 89 7.08 1.56 5.27
C ASP A 89 8.39 0.76 5.03
N TRP A 90 8.45 -0.49 5.50
CA TRP A 90 9.58 -1.36 5.21
C TRP A 90 9.59 -1.66 3.72
N LEU A 91 10.77 -1.52 3.13
CA LEU A 91 11.03 -1.77 1.72
C LEU A 91 12.30 -2.60 1.59
N THR A 92 12.32 -3.45 0.58
CA THR A 92 13.49 -4.24 0.22
C THR A 92 14.10 -3.67 -1.06
N LEU A 93 15.40 -3.42 -1.02
CA LEU A 93 16.22 -2.99 -2.13
C LEU A 93 17.12 -4.15 -2.55
N ASN A 94 17.14 -4.46 -3.84
CA ASN A 94 18.08 -5.39 -4.42
C ASN A 94 19.18 -4.59 -5.13
N ILE A 95 20.37 -4.52 -4.51
CA ILE A 95 21.51 -3.76 -5.00
C ILE A 95 22.53 -4.74 -5.61
N GLY A 96 22.57 -4.83 -6.94
CA GLY A 96 23.51 -5.72 -7.65
C GLY A 96 23.43 -7.19 -7.21
N GLY A 97 22.26 -7.66 -6.75
CA GLY A 97 22.02 -9.02 -6.28
C GLY A 97 21.99 -9.20 -4.76
N ARG A 98 22.39 -8.20 -3.95
CA ARG A 98 22.30 -8.27 -2.47
C ARG A 98 21.06 -7.51 -1.98
N LEU A 99 20.29 -8.16 -1.10
CA LEU A 99 19.08 -7.59 -0.53
C LEU A 99 19.39 -6.73 0.70
N PHE A 100 18.79 -5.54 0.76
CA PHE A 100 18.82 -4.61 1.88
C PHE A 100 17.40 -4.25 2.28
N THR A 101 17.09 -4.31 3.57
CA THR A 101 15.77 -3.93 4.08
C THR A 101 15.89 -2.67 4.91
N THR A 102 15.05 -1.68 4.64
CA THR A 102 15.03 -0.39 5.34
C THR A 102 13.63 0.22 5.31
N THR A 103 13.44 1.38 5.92
CA THR A 103 12.17 2.11 5.82
C THR A 103 12.21 3.17 4.73
N ARG A 104 11.07 3.52 4.14
CA ARG A 104 10.94 4.67 3.22
C ARG A 104 11.45 5.95 3.86
N SER A 105 11.10 6.18 5.13
CA SER A 105 11.59 7.32 5.91
C SER A 105 13.12 7.41 5.93
N THR A 106 13.83 6.28 6.04
CA THR A 106 15.30 6.28 6.01
C THR A 106 15.84 6.83 4.68
N LEU A 107 15.21 6.49 3.55
CA LEU A 107 15.66 6.91 2.23
C LEU A 107 15.32 8.37 1.89
N VAL A 108 14.23 8.90 2.43
CA VAL A 108 13.70 10.23 2.03
C VAL A 108 13.99 11.35 3.04
N SER A 109 14.21 11.03 4.32
CA SER A 109 14.25 12.05 5.38
C SER A 109 15.59 12.76 5.51
N LYS A 110 16.71 12.06 5.30
CA LYS A 110 18.06 12.59 5.56
C LYS A 110 18.48 13.61 4.50
N GLU A 111 18.35 13.22 3.24
CA GLU A 111 18.81 13.97 2.08
C GLU A 111 17.66 14.07 1.07
N PRO A 112 16.72 15.01 1.26
CA PRO A 112 15.46 15.07 0.51
C PRO A 112 15.66 15.35 -0.99
N ASP A 113 16.81 15.90 -1.37
CA ASP A 113 17.17 16.20 -2.75
C ASP A 113 17.99 15.07 -3.41
N SER A 114 18.28 13.99 -2.68
CA SER A 114 19.04 12.84 -3.20
C SER A 114 18.25 12.06 -4.25
N MET A 115 18.95 11.31 -5.09
CA MET A 115 18.32 10.37 -6.02
C MET A 115 17.41 9.38 -5.29
N LEU A 116 17.85 8.84 -4.15
CA LEU A 116 17.06 7.92 -3.33
C LEU A 116 15.79 8.60 -2.81
N ALA A 117 15.89 9.82 -2.30
CA ALA A 117 14.72 10.55 -1.84
C ALA A 117 13.73 10.76 -2.98
N HIS A 118 14.18 11.15 -4.18
CA HIS A 118 13.31 11.29 -5.36
C HIS A 118 12.68 9.96 -5.80
N MET A 119 13.45 8.87 -5.81
CA MET A 119 12.95 7.53 -6.18
C MET A 119 11.85 7.03 -5.23
N PHE A 120 11.94 7.38 -3.95
CA PHE A 120 11.07 6.85 -2.90
C PHE A 120 10.12 7.91 -2.30
N ARG A 121 10.07 9.12 -2.87
CA ARG A 121 9.18 10.22 -2.42
C ARG A 121 7.71 9.88 -2.67
N GLU A 122 7.44 9.39 -3.88
CA GLU A 122 6.10 9.03 -4.33
C GLU A 122 6.00 7.52 -4.50
N LYS A 123 4.89 6.92 -4.04
CA LYS A 123 4.74 5.46 -3.92
C LYS A 123 4.65 4.76 -5.29
N ASP A 124 4.32 5.48 -6.36
CA ASP A 124 3.94 4.88 -7.65
C ASP A 124 4.82 5.29 -8.85
N VAL A 125 5.83 6.16 -8.68
CA VAL A 125 6.64 6.67 -9.81
C VAL A 125 7.69 5.66 -10.30
N TRP A 126 8.14 4.75 -9.44
CA TRP A 126 9.21 3.79 -9.75
C TRP A 126 8.76 2.32 -9.75
N GLY A 127 7.45 2.06 -9.77
CA GLY A 127 6.86 0.71 -9.68
C GLY A 127 7.33 -0.27 -10.76
N ASN A 128 7.86 0.21 -11.89
CA ASN A 128 8.34 -0.63 -13.00
C ASN A 128 9.72 -1.28 -12.77
N LYS A 129 10.36 -1.09 -11.61
CA LYS A 129 11.67 -1.70 -11.30
C LYS A 129 11.67 -2.59 -10.06
N GLN A 130 10.54 -3.23 -9.76
CA GLN A 130 10.48 -4.27 -8.73
C GLN A 130 10.63 -5.65 -9.35
N ASP A 131 11.27 -6.58 -8.64
CA ASP A 131 11.26 -8.00 -9.00
C ASP A 131 9.96 -8.70 -8.59
N GLU A 132 9.83 -9.99 -8.91
CA GLU A 132 8.67 -10.83 -8.56
C GLU A 132 8.38 -10.90 -7.05
N ARG A 133 9.35 -10.50 -6.21
CA ARG A 133 9.24 -10.48 -4.75
C ARG A 133 8.99 -9.07 -4.20
N GLY A 134 8.83 -8.07 -5.06
CA GLY A 134 8.59 -6.67 -4.69
C GLY A 134 9.84 -5.89 -4.30
N ALA A 135 11.05 -6.45 -4.49
CA ALA A 135 12.28 -5.74 -4.17
C ALA A 135 12.66 -4.75 -5.27
N TYR A 136 13.00 -3.52 -4.90
CA TYR A 136 13.41 -2.48 -5.85
C TYR A 136 14.82 -2.74 -6.37
N LEU A 137 14.94 -2.90 -7.69
CA LEU A 137 16.18 -3.23 -8.36
C LEU A 137 17.03 -1.97 -8.58
N ILE A 138 18.28 -2.01 -8.10
CA ILE A 138 19.29 -0.98 -8.31
C ILE A 138 20.57 -1.67 -8.82
N ASP A 139 20.96 -1.32 -10.05
CA ASP A 139 22.13 -1.87 -10.73
C ASP A 139 23.44 -1.20 -10.26
N ARG A 140 23.82 -1.46 -9.01
CA ARG A 140 25.02 -0.92 -8.35
C ARG A 140 25.70 -1.97 -7.49
N SER A 141 26.99 -1.77 -7.20
CA SER A 141 27.72 -2.68 -6.29
C SER A 141 27.17 -2.54 -4.85
N PRO A 142 26.80 -3.65 -4.20
CA PRO A 142 26.28 -3.64 -2.84
C PRO A 142 27.33 -3.28 -1.78
N GLU A 143 28.63 -3.46 -2.09
CA GLU A 143 29.75 -3.22 -1.17
C GLU A 143 29.81 -1.76 -0.69
N TYR A 144 29.47 -0.83 -1.57
CA TYR A 144 29.48 0.60 -1.30
C TYR A 144 28.13 1.12 -0.77
N PHE A 145 27.08 0.32 -0.85
CA PHE A 145 25.73 0.72 -0.44
C PHE A 145 25.51 0.62 1.06
N GLU A 146 26.12 -0.36 1.72
CA GLU A 146 25.96 -0.55 3.17
C GLU A 146 26.38 0.68 4.00
N PRO A 147 27.55 1.32 3.75
CA PRO A 147 27.91 2.57 4.43
C PRO A 147 26.97 3.74 4.10
N ILE A 148 26.44 3.80 2.87
CA ILE A 148 25.45 4.81 2.44
C ILE A 148 24.14 4.66 3.22
N LEU A 149 23.63 3.43 3.32
CA LEU A 149 22.41 3.14 4.06
C LEU A 149 22.57 3.43 5.55
N ASN A 150 23.73 3.12 6.12
CA ASN A 150 24.05 3.43 7.51
C ASN A 150 24.11 4.95 7.77
N TYR A 151 24.71 5.71 6.85
CA TYR A 151 24.66 7.16 6.89
C TYR A 151 23.22 7.69 6.89
N LEU A 152 22.33 7.14 6.07
CA LEU A 152 20.92 7.53 6.04
C LEU A 152 20.19 7.21 7.37
N ARG A 153 20.56 6.12 8.05
CA ARG A 153 19.95 5.69 9.32
C ARG A 153 20.37 6.54 10.52
N HIS A 154 21.67 6.75 10.71
CA HIS A 154 22.21 7.36 11.94
C HIS A 154 23.08 8.60 11.69
N GLY A 155 23.34 8.97 10.43
CA GLY A 155 24.06 10.19 10.06
C GLY A 155 25.58 10.12 10.11
N GLN A 156 26.15 8.93 10.27
CA GLN A 156 27.59 8.74 10.30
C GLN A 156 28.02 7.84 9.16
N ILE A 157 29.07 8.24 8.45
CA ILE A 157 29.71 7.42 7.42
C ILE A 157 30.74 6.54 8.14
N ILE A 158 30.49 5.23 8.17
CA ILE A 158 31.42 4.24 8.71
C ILE A 158 31.77 3.30 7.55
N VAL A 159 33.03 3.32 7.16
CA VAL A 159 33.56 2.54 6.04
C VAL A 159 34.52 1.50 6.60
N ASN A 160 34.31 0.24 6.25
CA ASN A 160 35.17 -0.86 6.68
C ASN A 160 36.58 -0.74 6.08
N GLU A 161 37.57 -1.28 6.80
CA GLU A 161 38.93 -1.42 6.29
C GLU A 161 38.93 -2.23 4.98
N GLY A 162 39.55 -1.69 3.93
CA GLY A 162 39.63 -2.32 2.61
C GLY A 162 38.70 -1.74 1.54
N ILE A 163 37.75 -0.88 1.89
CA ILE A 163 36.94 -0.16 0.89
C ILE A 163 37.76 0.97 0.27
N ASN A 164 37.81 1.02 -1.07
CA ASN A 164 38.43 2.13 -1.78
C ASN A 164 37.57 3.39 -1.65
N LEU A 165 38.09 4.40 -0.93
CA LEU A 165 37.41 5.67 -0.68
C LEU A 165 37.04 6.45 -1.95
N LEU A 166 37.84 6.36 -3.02
CA LEU A 166 37.52 7.03 -4.29
C LEU A 166 36.30 6.39 -4.95
N VAL A 167 36.25 5.06 -4.98
CA VAL A 167 35.11 4.33 -5.55
C VAL A 167 33.87 4.53 -4.69
N PHE A 168 34.04 4.57 -3.36
CA PHE A 168 32.98 4.93 -2.44
C PHE A 168 32.41 6.33 -2.73
N MET A 169 33.27 7.33 -2.93
CA MET A 169 32.83 8.68 -3.27
C MET A 169 32.09 8.75 -4.62
N LEU A 170 32.45 7.93 -5.60
CA LEU A 170 31.69 7.82 -6.85
C LEU A 170 30.29 7.23 -6.61
N ALA A 171 30.18 6.19 -5.79
CA ALA A 171 28.88 5.64 -5.40
C ALA A 171 28.05 6.65 -4.61
N TRP A 172 28.69 7.40 -3.70
CA TRP A 172 28.05 8.48 -2.96
C TRP A 172 27.47 9.55 -3.90
N CYS A 173 28.28 10.05 -4.83
CA CYS A 173 27.81 11.01 -5.83
C CYS A 173 26.67 10.45 -6.69
N PHE A 174 26.58 9.14 -6.92
CA PHE A 174 25.45 8.60 -7.66
C PHE A 174 24.14 8.67 -6.88
N PHE A 175 24.16 8.37 -5.58
CA PHE A 175 22.94 8.33 -4.77
C PHE A 175 22.48 9.71 -4.27
N PHE A 176 23.40 10.67 -4.12
CA PHE A 176 23.15 11.97 -3.48
C PHE A 176 23.27 13.18 -4.43
N LYS A 177 23.28 12.98 -5.74
CA LYS A 177 23.46 14.05 -6.73
C LYS A 177 22.41 13.99 -7.83
#